data_AF-A0A6I2ZIA2-F1
#
_entry.id   AF-A0A6I2ZIA2-F1
#
_cell.length_a   1.000
_cell.length_b   1.000
_cell.length_c   1.000
_cell.angle_alpha   90.00
_cell.angle_beta   90.00
_cell.angle_gamma   90.00
#
_symmetry.space_group_name_H-M   'P 1'
#
loop_
_entity.id
_entity.type
_entity.pdbx_description
1 polymer ?
#
loop_
_entity_poly.entity_id
_entity_poly.type
_entity_poly.pdbx_seq_one_letter_code
_entity_poly.pdbx_strand_id
1 'polypeptide(L)'
;MKRTEFGRLALDDSALIAAGEKEAVLDFTVEDTPPSIFINLIVPDEKAEDFAAVASLPPGFSLAKVRIIESDPVERFWLSVNVYRVSGLTTGLRTEWSTYVDDGSGVPRFMILRARASEGSLDPIGPLAPPEPFTHLVDPAGVIRTDIRKTVVQNGATVLTPNNMFSSTVALPEVADRQYVLPTRQWVTANDFIYWRNGVNDRIFHNSTSHSPQLISVDLGDVTLQDNTEWAPFVDPIPGHVLVYLDKIKFKIGPWWNITQPDGRVDPTTLASLQALKKTLYGGLTSVSAVQVLSGNEEPLVQSSVQGSPAAVNWHWKIPADKLAAFGAAAHLPAGLTLSTVRLQDGDAVADHWLTLNVHADTGASSGLRAEWSTYVTDGVGLRKFVLESRAGYRSLDPVNLFSDPYPIAHTVGPVAGDTVVATSIGSGPTAFSSSFALPEAGPSTEVVATREWVGSSDLRYWRNGVADREFYESSVLDPKTSVDPAAVSVTDGSVWSAFVGATPDRVWVDRSGTDTVTNPWFNLKGL
;
A
#
# COMPACT_ATOMS: atom_id res chain seq x y z
N MET A 1 7.56 12.18 -24.91
CA MET A 1 8.55 11.68 -23.94
C MET A 1 7.93 10.67 -22.98
N LYS A 2 7.02 11.05 -22.05
CA LYS A 2 6.32 10.13 -21.12
C LYS A 2 5.93 8.79 -21.76
N ARG A 3 5.06 8.87 -22.78
CA ARG A 3 4.51 7.71 -23.49
C ARG A 3 5.60 6.81 -24.09
N THR A 4 6.60 7.43 -24.73
CA THR A 4 7.69 6.72 -25.41
C THR A 4 8.63 6.03 -24.43
N GLU A 5 9.14 6.75 -23.42
CA GLU A 5 10.13 6.20 -22.49
C GLU A 5 9.51 5.13 -21.59
N PHE A 6 8.39 5.45 -20.93
CA PHE A 6 7.75 4.51 -20.03
C PHE A 6 6.99 3.40 -20.78
N GLY A 7 6.51 3.66 -21.99
CA GLY A 7 5.93 2.61 -22.84
C GLY A 7 6.98 1.61 -23.33
N ARG A 8 8.20 2.06 -23.65
CA ARG A 8 9.32 1.17 -23.97
C ARG A 8 9.75 0.36 -22.75
N LEU A 9 9.84 0.99 -21.57
CA LEU A 9 10.13 0.29 -20.32
C LEU A 9 9.07 -0.79 -20.02
N ALA A 10 7.79 -0.49 -20.21
CA ALA A 10 6.71 -1.46 -20.01
C ALA A 10 6.75 -2.63 -21.01
N LEU A 11 7.21 -2.40 -22.25
CA LEU A 11 7.46 -3.49 -23.22
C LEU A 11 8.65 -4.36 -22.81
N ASP A 12 9.75 -3.76 -22.34
CA ASP A 12 10.89 -4.52 -21.83
C ASP A 12 10.46 -5.37 -20.62
N ASP A 13 9.67 -4.79 -19.71
CA ASP A 13 9.11 -5.48 -18.55
C ASP A 13 8.18 -6.62 -18.95
N SER A 14 7.33 -6.44 -19.97
CA SER A 14 6.42 -7.50 -20.40
C SER A 14 7.17 -8.71 -20.95
N ALA A 15 8.31 -8.50 -21.63
CA ALA A 15 9.18 -9.57 -22.10
C ALA A 15 9.85 -10.31 -20.91
N LEU A 16 10.34 -9.57 -19.91
CA LEU A 16 10.91 -10.17 -18.70
C LEU A 16 9.88 -10.97 -17.89
N ILE A 17 8.63 -10.48 -17.79
CA ILE A 17 7.52 -11.19 -17.15
C ILE A 17 7.20 -12.48 -17.93
N ALA A 18 7.16 -12.42 -19.27
CA ALA A 18 6.93 -13.60 -20.10
C ALA A 18 8.06 -14.64 -19.98
N ALA A 19 9.29 -14.20 -19.71
CA ALA A 19 10.41 -15.08 -19.38
C ALA A 19 10.34 -15.63 -17.94
N GLY A 20 9.61 -14.96 -17.05
CA GLY A 20 9.56 -15.23 -15.61
C GLY A 20 10.75 -14.66 -14.84
N GLU A 21 11.38 -13.62 -15.39
CA GLU A 21 12.52 -12.90 -14.80
C GLU A 21 12.08 -11.64 -14.03
N LYS A 22 10.82 -11.24 -14.20
CA LYS A 22 10.22 -10.09 -13.51
C LYS A 22 8.78 -10.39 -13.07
N GLU A 23 8.36 -9.77 -11.98
CA GLU A 23 7.00 -9.82 -11.48
C GLU A 23 6.06 -8.85 -12.21
N ALA A 24 4.84 -9.28 -12.48
CA ALA A 24 3.82 -8.40 -13.04
C ALA A 24 3.17 -7.58 -11.94
N VAL A 25 2.85 -6.32 -12.22
CA VAL A 25 2.04 -5.46 -11.35
C VAL A 25 0.95 -4.80 -12.17
N LEU A 26 -0.26 -4.81 -11.62
CA LEU A 26 -1.46 -4.38 -12.32
C LEU A 26 -2.31 -3.46 -11.44
N ASP A 27 -3.16 -2.67 -12.09
CA ASP A 27 -4.17 -1.86 -11.42
C ASP A 27 -5.26 -2.74 -10.80
N PHE A 28 -5.65 -2.42 -9.57
CA PHE A 28 -6.81 -3.00 -8.92
C PHE A 28 -7.56 -1.91 -8.16
N THR A 29 -8.84 -1.75 -8.47
CA THR A 29 -9.71 -0.77 -7.79
C THR A 29 -10.92 -1.48 -7.22
N VAL A 30 -11.14 -1.29 -5.92
CA VAL A 30 -12.44 -1.51 -5.30
C VAL A 30 -13.28 -0.26 -5.55
N GLU A 31 -14.39 -0.43 -6.26
CA GLU A 31 -15.28 0.68 -6.61
C GLU A 31 -16.10 1.15 -5.41
N ASP A 32 -16.59 2.39 -5.49
CA ASP A 32 -17.41 3.06 -4.46
C ASP A 32 -18.89 2.65 -4.52
N THR A 33 -19.37 2.15 -5.66
CA THR A 33 -20.78 1.81 -5.86
C THR A 33 -20.98 0.43 -6.51
N PRO A 34 -21.75 -0.48 -5.87
CA PRO A 34 -22.22 -0.39 -4.48
C PRO A 34 -21.04 -0.31 -3.48
N PRO A 35 -21.23 0.31 -2.30
CA PRO A 35 -20.17 0.41 -1.29
C PRO A 35 -19.65 -0.95 -0.87
N SER A 36 -18.33 -1.09 -0.71
CA SER A 36 -17.76 -2.34 -0.21
C SER A 36 -18.08 -2.54 1.27
N ILE A 37 -18.43 -3.78 1.63
CA ILE A 37 -18.75 -4.17 3.00
C ILE A 37 -17.82 -5.28 3.48
N PHE A 38 -17.46 -5.21 4.76
CA PHE A 38 -16.67 -6.21 5.47
C PHE A 38 -17.45 -6.64 6.71
N ILE A 39 -18.00 -7.85 6.68
CA ILE A 39 -18.71 -8.46 7.79
C ILE A 39 -17.73 -9.37 8.52
N ASN A 40 -17.26 -8.94 9.68
CA ASN A 40 -16.22 -9.62 10.45
C ASN A 40 -16.83 -10.42 11.58
N LEU A 41 -16.88 -11.74 11.40
CA LEU A 41 -17.43 -12.70 12.34
C LEU A 41 -16.31 -13.19 13.27
N ILE A 42 -16.59 -13.23 14.57
CA ILE A 42 -15.63 -13.74 15.55
C ILE A 42 -15.56 -15.25 15.42
N VAL A 43 -14.36 -15.82 15.38
CA VAL A 43 -14.13 -17.24 15.63
C VAL A 43 -13.74 -17.38 17.10
N PRO A 44 -14.59 -17.98 17.96
CA PRO A 44 -14.28 -18.18 19.36
C PRO A 44 -12.99 -19.02 19.53
N ASP A 45 -12.22 -18.72 20.58
CA ASP A 45 -10.94 -19.38 20.84
C ASP A 45 -11.09 -20.91 20.92
N GLU A 46 -12.17 -21.41 21.53
CA GLU A 46 -12.48 -22.83 21.65
C GLU A 46 -12.86 -23.51 20.32
N LYS A 47 -13.20 -22.73 19.29
CA LYS A 47 -13.51 -23.24 17.94
C LYS A 47 -12.36 -23.04 16.96
N ALA A 48 -11.28 -22.36 17.34
CA ALA A 48 -10.21 -21.98 16.44
C ALA A 48 -9.48 -23.18 15.83
N GLU A 49 -9.25 -24.25 16.61
CA GLU A 49 -8.59 -25.48 16.12
C GLU A 49 -9.47 -26.19 15.07
N ASP A 50 -10.76 -26.38 15.36
CA ASP A 50 -11.70 -27.00 14.43
C ASP A 50 -11.88 -26.14 13.16
N PHE A 51 -11.94 -24.82 13.32
CA PHE A 51 -11.99 -23.87 12.20
C PHE A 51 -10.75 -23.99 11.32
N ALA A 52 -9.54 -24.02 11.91
CA ALA A 52 -8.29 -24.18 11.18
C ALA A 52 -8.25 -25.51 10.39
N ALA A 53 -8.77 -26.59 10.99
CA ALA A 53 -8.85 -27.89 10.33
C ALA A 53 -9.75 -27.84 9.08
N VAL A 54 -10.91 -27.18 9.15
CA VAL A 54 -11.81 -27.04 7.98
C VAL A 54 -11.27 -26.01 6.98
N ALA A 55 -10.60 -24.95 7.45
CA ALA A 55 -9.95 -23.95 6.60
C ALA A 55 -8.87 -24.55 5.70
N SER A 56 -8.28 -25.68 6.13
CA SER A 56 -7.24 -26.42 5.39
C SER A 56 -6.04 -25.54 5.10
N LEU A 57 -5.47 -24.96 6.16
CA LEU A 57 -4.32 -24.05 6.06
C LEU A 57 -3.11 -24.73 5.39
N PRO A 58 -2.33 -24.02 4.57
CA PRO A 58 -1.10 -24.55 4.00
C PRO A 58 -0.10 -25.02 5.07
N PRO A 59 0.81 -25.95 4.74
CA PRO A 59 1.85 -26.38 5.67
C PRO A 59 2.66 -25.20 6.23
N GLY A 60 2.86 -25.18 7.54
CA GLY A 60 3.60 -24.12 8.25
C GLY A 60 2.75 -22.90 8.63
N PHE A 61 1.48 -22.86 8.25
CA PHE A 61 0.57 -21.78 8.63
C PHE A 61 -0.17 -22.13 9.91
N SER A 62 -0.47 -21.09 10.69
CA SER A 62 -1.39 -21.17 11.82
C SER A 62 -2.36 -19.99 11.78
N LEU A 63 -3.49 -20.08 12.47
CA LEU A 63 -4.37 -18.92 12.60
C LEU A 63 -3.67 -17.82 13.41
N ALA A 64 -3.85 -16.57 12.98
CA ALA A 64 -3.37 -15.40 13.70
C ALA A 64 -4.55 -14.60 14.26
N LYS A 65 -4.39 -14.09 15.48
CA LYS A 65 -5.31 -13.10 16.04
C LYS A 65 -4.92 -11.72 15.51
N VAL A 66 -5.92 -10.89 15.22
CA VAL A 66 -5.70 -9.49 14.81
C VAL A 66 -6.72 -8.57 15.49
N ARG A 67 -6.35 -7.30 15.64
CA ARG A 67 -7.31 -6.20 15.85
C ARG A 67 -7.66 -5.59 14.50
N ILE A 68 -8.93 -5.40 14.19
CA ILE A 68 -9.38 -4.86 12.90
C ILE A 68 -9.42 -3.34 12.95
N ILE A 69 -9.97 -2.76 14.02
CA ILE A 69 -10.03 -1.30 14.23
C ILE A 69 -9.24 -0.86 15.46
N GLU A 70 -8.75 0.38 15.47
CA GLU A 70 -7.90 0.91 16.56
C GLU A 70 -8.59 0.88 17.93
N SER A 71 -9.92 0.93 17.96
CA SER A 71 -10.71 0.84 19.20
C SER A 71 -10.88 -0.59 19.73
N ASP A 72 -10.40 -1.61 19.03
CA ASP A 72 -10.52 -2.99 19.48
C ASP A 72 -9.71 -3.21 20.77
N PRO A 73 -10.33 -3.76 21.82
CA PRO A 73 -9.66 -3.92 23.10
C PRO A 73 -8.68 -5.09 23.12
N VAL A 74 -8.88 -6.11 22.27
CA VAL A 74 -8.09 -7.34 22.22
C VAL A 74 -8.04 -7.89 20.81
N GLU A 75 -6.97 -8.61 20.49
CA GLU A 75 -6.87 -9.39 19.24
C GLU A 75 -7.80 -10.60 19.29
N ARG A 76 -8.39 -10.96 18.14
CA ARG A 76 -9.30 -12.11 18.00
C ARG A 76 -9.03 -12.87 16.71
N PHE A 77 -9.49 -14.12 16.64
CA PHE A 77 -9.62 -14.83 15.37
C PHE A 77 -10.90 -14.37 14.65
N TRP A 78 -10.80 -14.23 13.33
CA TRP A 78 -11.87 -13.67 12.52
C TRP A 78 -12.11 -14.50 11.27
N LEU A 79 -13.38 -14.58 10.89
CA LEU A 79 -13.80 -14.86 9.52
C LEU A 79 -14.41 -13.58 8.94
N SER A 80 -13.74 -12.99 7.96
CA SER A 80 -14.21 -11.80 7.25
C SER A 80 -14.94 -12.22 5.98
N VAL A 81 -16.17 -11.73 5.80
CA VAL A 81 -16.91 -11.80 4.54
C VAL A 81 -16.84 -10.43 3.87
N ASN A 82 -16.05 -10.36 2.80
CA ASN A 82 -15.87 -9.15 2.01
C ASN A 82 -16.79 -9.22 0.81
N VAL A 83 -17.49 -8.12 0.51
CA VAL A 83 -18.34 -8.01 -0.68
C VAL A 83 -18.16 -6.65 -1.31
N TYR A 84 -17.80 -6.63 -2.58
CA TYR A 84 -17.38 -5.40 -3.25
C TYR A 84 -17.48 -5.50 -4.77
N ARG A 85 -17.42 -4.36 -5.45
CA ARG A 85 -17.23 -4.27 -6.90
C ARG A 85 -15.77 -3.97 -7.22
N VAL A 86 -15.24 -4.59 -8.27
CA VAL A 86 -13.86 -4.43 -8.72
C VAL A 86 -13.74 -3.96 -10.15
N SER A 87 -12.64 -3.28 -10.46
CA SER A 87 -12.14 -3.02 -11.81
C SER A 87 -10.59 -3.10 -11.85
N GLY A 88 -10.02 -3.18 -13.05
CA GLY A 88 -8.58 -3.35 -13.27
C GLY A 88 -8.26 -4.78 -13.71
N LEU A 89 -7.48 -5.52 -12.93
CA LEU A 89 -7.14 -6.94 -13.17
C LEU A 89 -8.38 -7.84 -13.37
N THR A 90 -9.46 -7.56 -12.63
CA THR A 90 -10.73 -8.26 -12.73
C THR A 90 -11.87 -7.24 -12.64
N THR A 91 -13.06 -7.62 -13.09
CA THR A 91 -14.24 -6.76 -13.19
C THR A 91 -15.47 -7.42 -12.57
N GLY A 92 -16.42 -6.59 -12.13
CA GLY A 92 -17.71 -7.07 -11.62
C GLY A 92 -17.77 -7.13 -10.10
N LEU A 93 -18.72 -7.90 -9.57
CA LEU A 93 -18.88 -8.11 -8.13
C LEU A 93 -17.97 -9.25 -7.69
N ARG A 94 -17.35 -9.10 -6.53
CA ARG A 94 -16.51 -10.10 -5.88
C ARG A 94 -16.90 -10.26 -4.42
N THR A 95 -16.86 -11.50 -3.95
CA THR A 95 -17.04 -11.81 -2.54
C THR A 95 -16.02 -12.82 -2.09
N GLU A 96 -15.48 -12.62 -0.89
CA GLU A 96 -14.42 -13.44 -0.32
C GLU A 96 -14.74 -13.76 1.13
N TRP A 97 -14.56 -15.03 1.49
CA TRP A 97 -14.48 -15.49 2.87
C TRP A 97 -13.01 -15.67 3.19
N SER A 98 -12.55 -14.96 4.21
CA SER A 98 -11.14 -14.87 4.53
C SER A 98 -10.86 -14.90 6.01
N THR A 99 -9.66 -15.35 6.38
CA THR A 99 -9.16 -15.39 7.76
C THR A 99 -7.76 -14.77 7.83
N TYR A 100 -7.21 -14.65 9.04
CA TYR A 100 -5.85 -14.19 9.27
C TYR A 100 -4.96 -15.35 9.72
N VAL A 101 -3.75 -15.40 9.19
CA VAL A 101 -2.79 -16.50 9.40
C VAL A 101 -1.40 -15.96 9.71
N ASP A 102 -0.65 -16.68 10.55
CA ASP A 102 0.79 -16.51 10.67
C ASP A 102 1.47 -17.47 9.68
N ASP A 103 2.26 -16.91 8.77
CA ASP A 103 3.04 -17.66 7.78
C ASP A 103 4.46 -17.98 8.26
N GLY A 104 4.79 -17.65 9.52
CA GLY A 104 6.10 -17.79 10.13
C GLY A 104 6.95 -16.50 10.06
N SER A 105 6.46 -15.43 9.44
CA SER A 105 7.15 -14.13 9.41
C SER A 105 6.93 -13.30 10.69
N GLY A 106 6.04 -13.72 11.59
CA GLY A 106 5.66 -12.96 12.79
C GLY A 106 4.72 -11.78 12.51
N VAL A 107 4.25 -11.66 11.26
CA VAL A 107 3.27 -10.66 10.83
C VAL A 107 2.02 -11.41 10.34
N PRO A 108 0.83 -11.14 10.91
CA PRO A 108 -0.41 -11.73 10.41
C PRO A 108 -0.63 -11.42 8.93
N ARG A 109 -1.13 -12.38 8.17
CA ARG A 109 -1.42 -12.29 6.73
C ARG A 109 -2.88 -12.60 6.46
N PHE A 110 -3.44 -11.97 5.45
CA PHE A 110 -4.80 -12.22 4.98
C PHE A 110 -4.81 -13.50 4.15
N MET A 111 -5.79 -14.38 4.36
CA MET A 111 -5.94 -15.61 3.58
C MET A 111 -7.37 -15.77 3.09
N ILE A 112 -7.54 -15.86 1.77
CA ILE A 112 -8.81 -16.16 1.12
C ILE A 112 -9.06 -17.68 1.22
N LEU A 113 -10.11 -18.04 1.94
CA LEU A 113 -10.61 -19.41 2.05
C LEU A 113 -11.52 -19.77 0.88
N ARG A 114 -12.34 -18.81 0.44
CA ARG A 114 -13.25 -18.97 -0.69
C ARG A 114 -13.51 -17.63 -1.35
N ALA A 115 -13.51 -17.59 -2.68
CA ALA A 115 -13.92 -16.44 -3.46
C ALA A 115 -15.06 -16.81 -4.41
N ARG A 116 -15.90 -15.84 -4.75
CA ARG A 116 -16.80 -15.88 -5.92
C ARG A 116 -16.76 -14.55 -6.64
N ALA A 117 -16.92 -14.61 -7.96
CA ALA A 117 -16.97 -13.44 -8.82
C ALA A 117 -18.21 -13.52 -9.71
N SER A 118 -18.89 -12.39 -9.95
CA SER A 118 -20.00 -12.32 -10.88
C SER A 118 -19.56 -12.38 -12.35
N GLU A 119 -18.25 -12.32 -12.59
CA GLU A 119 -17.58 -12.45 -13.88
C GLU A 119 -16.46 -13.50 -13.77
N GLY A 120 -15.78 -13.80 -14.88
CA GLY A 120 -14.68 -14.77 -14.87
C GLY A 120 -13.53 -14.32 -13.96
N SER A 121 -12.91 -15.26 -13.25
CA SER A 121 -11.87 -14.97 -12.26
C SER A 121 -10.54 -15.67 -12.55
N LEU A 122 -9.45 -15.06 -12.09
CA LEU A 122 -8.07 -15.54 -12.22
C LEU A 122 -7.53 -15.98 -10.86
N ASP A 123 -8.34 -16.71 -10.10
CA ASP A 123 -7.95 -17.19 -8.77
C ASP A 123 -7.01 -18.40 -8.88
N PRO A 124 -5.94 -18.49 -8.08
CA PRO A 124 -4.93 -19.56 -8.19
C PRO A 124 -5.46 -20.95 -7.78
N ILE A 125 -6.57 -21.03 -7.05
CA ILE A 125 -7.21 -22.31 -6.65
C ILE A 125 -8.06 -22.89 -7.79
N GLY A 126 -8.52 -22.06 -8.71
CA GLY A 126 -9.30 -22.46 -9.89
C GLY A 126 -9.09 -21.45 -11.00
N PRO A 127 -7.92 -21.45 -11.67
CA PRO A 127 -7.62 -20.44 -12.68
C PRO A 127 -8.65 -20.51 -13.80
N LEU A 128 -9.14 -19.35 -14.25
CA LEU A 128 -10.20 -19.22 -15.24
C LEU A 128 -11.55 -19.75 -14.76
N ALA A 129 -11.86 -19.57 -13.46
CA ALA A 129 -13.16 -19.92 -12.89
C ALA A 129 -14.30 -19.19 -13.63
N PRO A 130 -15.40 -19.91 -13.95
CA PRO A 130 -16.54 -19.29 -14.61
C PRO A 130 -17.28 -18.33 -13.67
N PRO A 131 -18.07 -17.39 -14.23
CA PRO A 131 -18.90 -16.50 -13.44
C PRO A 131 -19.86 -17.24 -12.50
N GLU A 132 -19.94 -16.77 -11.25
CA GLU A 132 -20.95 -17.14 -10.26
C GLU A 132 -21.78 -15.90 -9.86
N PRO A 133 -22.85 -15.58 -10.60
CA PRO A 133 -23.64 -14.38 -10.34
C PRO A 133 -24.24 -14.35 -8.94
N PHE A 134 -24.11 -13.21 -8.28
CA PHE A 134 -24.76 -12.87 -7.02
C PHE A 134 -25.16 -11.40 -7.04
N THR A 135 -26.01 -10.97 -6.11
CA THR A 135 -26.45 -9.57 -6.04
C THR A 135 -25.81 -8.85 -4.87
N HIS A 136 -25.35 -7.65 -5.15
CA HIS A 136 -24.89 -6.68 -4.15
C HIS A 136 -25.28 -5.30 -4.67
N LEU A 137 -26.12 -4.59 -3.92
CA LEU A 137 -26.74 -3.33 -4.35
C LEU A 137 -27.02 -2.44 -3.14
N VAL A 138 -27.07 -1.14 -3.37
CA VAL A 138 -27.54 -0.15 -2.40
C VAL A 138 -28.84 0.46 -2.93
N ASP A 139 -29.86 0.52 -2.09
CA ASP A 139 -31.14 1.15 -2.46
C ASP A 139 -31.15 2.66 -2.13
N PRO A 140 -32.14 3.44 -2.63
CA PRO A 140 -32.20 4.88 -2.37
C PRO A 140 -32.37 5.26 -0.89
N ALA A 141 -32.73 4.32 -0.02
CA ALA A 141 -32.81 4.54 1.42
C ALA A 141 -31.48 4.25 2.14
N GLY A 142 -30.41 3.95 1.40
CA GLY A 142 -29.09 3.66 1.95
C GLY A 142 -28.96 2.23 2.51
N VAL A 143 -29.89 1.33 2.18
CA VAL A 143 -29.79 -0.07 2.60
C VAL A 143 -28.99 -0.85 1.57
N ILE A 144 -27.85 -1.38 2.00
CA ILE A 144 -27.02 -2.29 1.21
C ILE A 144 -27.57 -3.71 1.38
N ARG A 145 -27.87 -4.38 0.26
CA ARG A 145 -28.36 -5.76 0.23
C ARG A 145 -27.41 -6.65 -0.53
N THR A 146 -27.09 -7.80 0.07
CA THR A 146 -26.25 -8.83 -0.53
C THR A 146 -26.99 -10.16 -0.48
N ASP A 147 -27.08 -10.85 -1.62
CA ASP A 147 -27.59 -12.22 -1.70
C ASP A 147 -26.64 -13.09 -2.52
N ILE A 148 -26.07 -14.11 -1.89
CA ILE A 148 -25.16 -15.06 -2.51
C ILE A 148 -25.83 -16.44 -2.51
N ARG A 149 -26.20 -16.89 -3.71
CA ARG A 149 -26.91 -18.16 -3.90
C ARG A 149 -26.00 -19.36 -3.70
N LYS A 150 -26.51 -20.40 -3.06
CA LYS A 150 -25.83 -21.69 -2.98
C LYS A 150 -25.70 -22.30 -4.38
N THR A 151 -24.56 -22.92 -4.66
CA THR A 151 -24.30 -23.68 -5.90
C THR A 151 -24.24 -25.18 -5.62
N VAL A 152 -24.62 -26.00 -6.60
CA VAL A 152 -24.53 -27.46 -6.58
C VAL A 152 -23.99 -27.97 -7.91
N VAL A 153 -23.28 -29.10 -7.90
CA VAL A 153 -22.84 -29.76 -9.13
C VAL A 153 -23.96 -30.67 -9.62
N GLN A 154 -24.46 -30.43 -10.82
CA GLN A 154 -25.45 -31.27 -11.51
C GLN A 154 -24.90 -31.63 -12.89
N ASN A 155 -24.81 -32.93 -13.19
CA ASN A 155 -24.29 -33.44 -14.47
C ASN A 155 -22.92 -32.85 -14.87
N GLY A 156 -22.03 -32.64 -13.90
CA GLY A 156 -20.69 -32.07 -14.13
C GLY A 156 -20.65 -30.55 -14.33
N ALA A 157 -21.80 -29.85 -14.21
CA ALA A 157 -21.88 -28.40 -14.28
C ALA A 157 -22.29 -27.80 -12.93
N THR A 158 -21.74 -26.64 -12.60
CA THR A 158 -22.14 -25.85 -11.42
C THR A 158 -23.45 -25.11 -11.70
N VAL A 159 -24.47 -25.34 -10.89
CA VAL A 159 -25.82 -24.75 -11.03
C VAL A 159 -26.19 -23.98 -9.76
N LEU A 160 -26.76 -22.78 -9.92
CA LEU A 160 -27.29 -21.97 -8.82
C LEU A 160 -28.60 -22.57 -8.30
N THR A 161 -28.72 -22.71 -6.98
CA THR A 161 -29.94 -23.11 -6.30
C THR A 161 -30.81 -21.88 -5.96
N PRO A 162 -32.11 -22.06 -5.64
CA PRO A 162 -32.95 -20.96 -5.17
C PRO A 162 -32.61 -20.46 -3.76
N ASN A 163 -31.79 -21.19 -2.99
CA ASN A 163 -31.47 -20.85 -1.62
C ASN A 163 -30.17 -20.04 -1.54
N ASN A 164 -30.12 -19.06 -0.63
CA ASN A 164 -28.89 -18.34 -0.33
C ASN A 164 -27.98 -19.17 0.58
N MET A 165 -26.68 -19.21 0.24
CA MET A 165 -25.65 -19.64 1.19
C MET A 165 -25.30 -18.53 2.16
N PHE A 166 -25.45 -17.27 1.73
CA PHE A 166 -25.21 -16.10 2.55
C PHE A 166 -26.11 -14.96 2.07
N SER A 167 -26.69 -14.21 3.00
CA SER A 167 -27.39 -12.97 2.68
C SER A 167 -27.30 -11.98 3.83
N SER A 168 -27.24 -10.70 3.50
CA SER A 168 -27.20 -9.63 4.50
C SER A 168 -27.94 -8.39 4.05
N THR A 169 -28.48 -7.64 5.01
CA THR A 169 -28.86 -6.23 4.83
C THR A 169 -28.07 -5.37 5.80
N VAL A 170 -27.56 -4.24 5.33
CA VAL A 170 -26.84 -3.26 6.14
C VAL A 170 -27.49 -1.91 5.90
N ALA A 171 -28.23 -1.38 6.87
CA ALA A 171 -28.79 -0.03 6.78
C ALA A 171 -27.69 0.98 7.14
N LEU A 172 -27.31 1.84 6.19
CA LEU A 172 -26.35 2.88 6.49
C LEU A 172 -26.98 3.96 7.37
N PRO A 173 -26.30 4.41 8.43
CA PRO A 173 -26.77 5.54 9.21
C PRO A 173 -26.72 6.82 8.37
N GLU A 174 -27.59 7.75 8.73
CA GLU A 174 -27.58 9.12 8.22
C GLU A 174 -26.20 9.74 8.38
N VAL A 175 -25.83 10.67 7.49
CA VAL A 175 -24.45 11.19 7.42
C VAL A 175 -23.97 11.77 8.76
N ALA A 176 -24.86 12.43 9.50
CA ALA A 176 -24.57 13.02 10.80
C ALA A 176 -24.31 12.00 11.92
N ASP A 177 -24.82 10.77 11.77
CA ASP A 177 -24.76 9.71 12.78
C ASP A 177 -23.71 8.63 12.46
N ARG A 178 -23.00 8.78 11.34
CA ARG A 178 -21.95 7.84 10.92
C ARG A 178 -20.80 7.81 11.92
N GLN A 179 -20.49 6.60 12.39
CA GLN A 179 -19.33 6.33 13.22
C GLN A 179 -18.14 5.98 12.36
N TYR A 180 -17.25 6.96 12.17
CA TYR A 180 -15.99 6.75 11.46
C TYR A 180 -14.95 6.10 12.39
N VAL A 181 -14.36 5.02 11.93
CA VAL A 181 -13.33 4.25 12.64
C VAL A 181 -12.06 4.18 11.82
N LEU A 182 -10.93 3.94 12.49
CA LEU A 182 -9.65 3.73 11.83
C LEU A 182 -9.30 2.25 11.83
N PRO A 183 -8.92 1.66 10.67
CA PRO A 183 -8.37 0.32 10.65
C PRO A 183 -7.04 0.28 11.40
N THR A 184 -6.67 -0.82 12.06
CA THR A 184 -5.34 -0.93 12.66
C THR A 184 -4.24 -1.02 11.61
N ARG A 185 -3.01 -0.63 11.97
CA ARG A 185 -1.84 -0.86 11.09
C ARG A 185 -1.65 -2.36 10.81
N GLN A 186 -1.84 -3.21 11.82
CA GLN A 186 -1.79 -4.67 11.70
C GLN A 186 -2.77 -5.20 10.64
N TRP A 187 -4.00 -4.70 10.61
CA TRP A 187 -4.99 -5.14 9.64
C TRP A 187 -4.66 -4.69 8.21
N VAL A 188 -4.10 -3.48 8.05
CA VAL A 188 -3.57 -3.01 6.76
C VAL A 188 -2.40 -3.90 6.31
N THR A 189 -1.40 -4.12 7.16
CA THR A 189 -0.22 -4.93 6.88
C THR A 189 -0.55 -6.40 6.57
N ALA A 190 -1.64 -6.92 7.14
CA ALA A 190 -2.11 -8.26 6.78
C ALA A 190 -2.44 -8.40 5.29
N ASN A 191 -2.79 -7.31 4.61
CA ASN A 191 -3.08 -7.31 3.19
C ASN A 191 -1.84 -7.17 2.29
N ASP A 192 -0.63 -6.92 2.83
CA ASP A 192 0.59 -6.85 1.99
C ASP A 192 0.78 -8.14 1.19
N PHE A 193 0.47 -9.29 1.80
CA PHE A 193 0.40 -10.59 1.15
C PHE A 193 -0.95 -11.25 1.41
N ILE A 194 -1.71 -11.47 0.34
CA ILE A 194 -3.00 -12.16 0.37
C ILE A 194 -2.79 -13.60 -0.07
N TYR A 195 -2.85 -14.53 0.88
CA TYR A 195 -2.67 -15.95 0.62
C TYR A 195 -3.97 -16.63 0.16
N TRP A 196 -3.77 -17.73 -0.55
CA TRP A 196 -4.79 -18.67 -0.97
C TRP A 196 -4.52 -20.02 -0.29
N ARG A 197 -5.55 -20.87 -0.17
CA ARG A 197 -5.44 -22.18 0.50
C ARG A 197 -4.40 -23.15 -0.13
N ASN A 198 -3.97 -22.90 -1.36
CA ASN A 198 -2.90 -23.67 -2.01
C ASN A 198 -1.49 -23.09 -1.75
N GLY A 199 -1.36 -22.12 -0.84
CA GLY A 199 -0.09 -21.50 -0.47
C GLY A 199 0.37 -20.38 -1.40
N VAL A 200 -0.32 -20.13 -2.52
CA VAL A 200 -0.03 -19.01 -3.43
C VAL A 200 -0.41 -17.70 -2.73
N ASN A 201 0.36 -16.63 -2.92
CA ASN A 201 -0.05 -15.29 -2.47
C ASN A 201 -0.04 -14.25 -3.59
N ASP A 202 -0.89 -13.25 -3.45
CA ASP A 202 -0.79 -11.99 -4.18
C ASP A 202 -0.09 -10.95 -3.29
N ARG A 203 0.67 -10.03 -3.90
CA ARG A 203 1.34 -8.94 -3.19
C ARG A 203 0.64 -7.60 -3.46
N ILE A 204 0.41 -6.79 -2.44
CA ILE A 204 -0.35 -5.54 -2.55
C ILE A 204 0.53 -4.32 -2.29
N PHE A 205 0.34 -3.28 -3.13
CA PHE A 205 0.94 -1.95 -2.95
C PHE A 205 -0.17 -0.94 -2.72
N HIS A 206 -0.21 -0.40 -1.51
CA HIS A 206 -1.26 0.45 -0.97
C HIS A 206 -1.02 1.93 -1.28
N ASN A 207 -2.04 2.73 -1.03
CA ASN A 207 -1.92 4.17 -0.80
C ASN A 207 -2.85 4.57 0.36
N SER A 208 -3.04 5.87 0.60
CA SER A 208 -3.88 6.34 1.70
C SER A 208 -5.35 5.93 1.61
N THR A 209 -5.86 5.59 0.42
CA THR A 209 -7.24 5.06 0.29
C THR A 209 -7.41 3.69 0.94
N SER A 210 -6.32 2.94 1.14
CA SER A 210 -6.34 1.64 1.82
C SER A 210 -6.04 1.76 3.31
N HIS A 211 -5.02 2.54 3.69
CA HIS A 211 -4.58 2.60 5.09
C HIS A 211 -5.16 3.77 5.89
N SER A 212 -5.76 4.78 5.26
CA SER A 212 -6.45 5.90 5.93
C SER A 212 -7.86 6.14 5.39
N PRO A 213 -8.67 5.09 5.18
CA PRO A 213 -9.97 5.22 4.56
C PRO A 213 -10.98 5.95 5.45
N GLN A 214 -12.01 6.53 4.83
CA GLN A 214 -13.25 6.84 5.52
C GLN A 214 -14.06 5.55 5.74
N LEU A 215 -13.74 4.86 6.84
CA LEU A 215 -14.35 3.57 7.19
C LEU A 215 -15.48 3.78 8.20
N ILE A 216 -16.68 3.32 7.88
CA ILE A 216 -17.83 3.41 8.78
C ILE A 216 -18.01 2.10 9.52
N SER A 217 -18.17 2.16 10.83
CA SER A 217 -18.69 1.05 11.63
C SER A 217 -20.20 1.17 11.75
N VAL A 218 -20.92 0.13 11.34
CA VAL A 218 -22.40 0.08 11.40
C VAL A 218 -22.85 -0.57 12.71
N ASP A 219 -23.91 -0.04 13.32
CA ASP A 219 -24.54 -0.67 14.48
C ASP A 219 -25.11 -2.04 14.08
N LEU A 220 -24.87 -3.07 14.89
CA LEU A 220 -25.31 -4.42 14.60
C LEU A 220 -26.84 -4.58 14.61
N GLY A 221 -27.57 -3.66 15.27
CA GLY A 221 -29.03 -3.58 15.19
C GLY A 221 -29.56 -3.18 13.81
N ASP A 222 -28.72 -2.53 13.00
CA ASP A 222 -29.02 -2.11 11.62
C ASP A 222 -28.58 -3.16 10.58
N VAL A 223 -28.16 -4.35 11.05
CA VAL A 223 -27.68 -5.44 10.22
C VAL A 223 -28.59 -6.66 10.38
N THR A 224 -29.00 -7.23 9.25
CA THR A 224 -29.54 -8.60 9.22
C THR A 224 -28.58 -9.50 8.48
N LEU A 225 -28.41 -10.71 8.98
CA LEU A 225 -27.46 -11.69 8.45
C LEU A 225 -28.07 -13.09 8.47
N GLN A 226 -27.91 -13.81 7.38
CA GLN A 226 -28.09 -15.24 7.31
C GLN A 226 -26.84 -15.87 6.71
N ASP A 227 -26.20 -16.74 7.47
CA ASP A 227 -25.03 -17.51 7.04
C ASP A 227 -25.34 -19.01 7.09
N ASN A 228 -25.39 -19.63 5.91
CA ASN A 228 -25.52 -21.07 5.73
C ASN A 228 -24.27 -21.66 5.04
N THR A 229 -23.13 -20.96 5.13
CA THR A 229 -21.86 -21.45 4.63
C THR A 229 -21.34 -22.60 5.48
N GLU A 230 -20.35 -23.32 4.95
CA GLU A 230 -19.58 -24.33 5.69
C GLU A 230 -18.90 -23.78 6.95
N TRP A 231 -18.75 -22.46 7.07
CA TRP A 231 -18.07 -21.81 8.18
C TRP A 231 -18.98 -21.44 9.36
N ALA A 232 -20.30 -21.37 9.13
CA ALA A 232 -21.29 -20.93 10.12
C ALA A 232 -21.19 -21.66 11.49
N PRO A 233 -20.86 -22.97 11.59
CA PRO A 233 -20.69 -23.64 12.87
C PRO A 233 -19.53 -23.10 13.73
N PHE A 234 -18.52 -22.49 13.10
CA PHE A 234 -17.25 -22.11 13.73
C PHE A 234 -17.19 -20.66 14.20
N VAL A 235 -18.18 -19.85 13.84
CA VAL A 235 -18.23 -18.42 14.14
C VAL A 235 -19.34 -18.09 15.12
N ASP A 236 -19.24 -16.90 15.72
CA ASP A 236 -20.37 -16.27 16.39
C ASP A 236 -21.38 -15.78 15.34
N PRO A 237 -22.69 -16.01 15.54
CA PRO A 237 -23.72 -15.60 14.58
C PRO A 237 -23.93 -14.08 14.55
N ILE A 238 -23.45 -13.37 15.58
CA ILE A 238 -23.45 -11.90 15.65
C ILE A 238 -22.04 -11.44 15.27
N PRO A 239 -21.87 -10.63 14.20
CA PRO A 239 -20.56 -10.11 13.83
C PRO A 239 -19.93 -9.27 14.95
N GLY A 240 -18.61 -9.27 15.04
CA GLY A 240 -17.90 -8.31 15.89
C GLY A 240 -17.86 -6.93 15.26
N HIS A 241 -17.75 -6.85 13.93
CA HIS A 241 -17.81 -5.61 13.18
C HIS A 241 -18.54 -5.78 11.86
N VAL A 242 -19.27 -4.74 11.44
CA VAL A 242 -19.71 -4.56 10.05
C VAL A 242 -19.19 -3.22 9.58
N LEU A 243 -18.24 -3.25 8.65
CA LEU A 243 -17.51 -2.08 8.19
C LEU A 243 -17.88 -1.76 6.74
N VAL A 244 -18.02 -0.48 6.42
CA VAL A 244 -18.36 -0.02 5.07
C VAL A 244 -17.38 1.04 4.59
N TYR A 245 -16.81 0.83 3.40
CA TYR A 245 -16.06 1.86 2.68
C TYR A 245 -16.99 2.56 1.69
N LEU A 246 -17.07 3.88 1.79
CA LEU A 246 -17.86 4.69 0.87
C LEU A 246 -17.07 5.15 -0.36
N ASP A 247 -15.75 5.26 -0.24
CA ASP A 247 -14.88 5.70 -1.30
C ASP A 247 -14.18 4.52 -1.97
N LYS A 248 -13.63 4.78 -3.17
CA LYS A 248 -12.82 3.80 -3.88
C LYS A 248 -11.56 3.47 -3.11
N ILE A 249 -11.23 2.19 -3.04
CA ILE A 249 -9.92 1.73 -2.59
C ILE A 249 -9.08 1.43 -3.82
N LYS A 250 -7.90 2.05 -3.93
CA LYS A 250 -6.99 1.88 -5.07
C LYS A 250 -5.68 1.32 -4.58
N PHE A 251 -5.27 0.20 -5.17
CA PHE A 251 -3.97 -0.39 -4.91
C PHE A 251 -3.41 -1.00 -6.20
N LYS A 252 -2.15 -1.41 -6.16
CA LYS A 252 -1.56 -2.25 -7.20
C LYS A 252 -1.41 -3.66 -6.67
N ILE A 253 -1.58 -4.64 -7.55
CA ILE A 253 -1.49 -6.05 -7.21
C ILE A 253 -0.41 -6.72 -8.05
N GLY A 254 0.47 -7.46 -7.38
CA GLY A 254 1.38 -8.42 -7.98
C GLY A 254 0.81 -9.83 -7.82
N PRO A 255 0.07 -10.35 -8.80
CA PRO A 255 -0.66 -11.60 -8.63
C PRO A 255 0.28 -12.81 -8.60
N TRP A 256 -0.03 -13.77 -7.72
CA TRP A 256 0.69 -15.05 -7.55
C TRP A 256 2.19 -14.86 -7.31
N TRP A 257 2.55 -13.89 -6.48
CA TRP A 257 3.91 -13.40 -6.25
C TRP A 257 4.91 -14.50 -5.89
N ASN A 258 4.60 -15.34 -4.90
CA ASN A 258 5.53 -16.39 -4.45
C ASN A 258 5.72 -17.56 -5.44
N ILE A 259 5.07 -17.56 -6.60
CA ILE A 259 5.31 -18.63 -7.58
C ILE A 259 6.56 -18.40 -8.42
N THR A 260 7.04 -17.16 -8.58
CA THR A 260 8.35 -16.91 -9.23
C THR A 260 9.50 -16.91 -8.21
N GLN A 261 9.17 -16.67 -6.94
CA GLN A 261 10.07 -16.73 -5.79
C GLN A 261 9.58 -17.81 -4.82
N PRO A 262 9.72 -19.10 -5.17
CA PRO A 262 9.15 -20.19 -4.39
C PRO A 262 9.75 -20.24 -2.99
N ASP A 263 8.87 -20.18 -2.00
CA ASP A 263 9.15 -20.27 -0.56
C ASP A 263 8.90 -21.69 -0.01
N GLY A 264 8.56 -22.65 -0.88
CA GLY A 264 8.29 -24.04 -0.55
C GLY A 264 6.86 -24.34 -0.07
N ARG A 265 5.96 -23.34 -0.06
CA ARG A 265 4.58 -23.49 0.45
C ARG A 265 3.59 -24.02 -0.59
N VAL A 266 3.89 -23.81 -1.87
CA VAL A 266 3.06 -24.29 -2.99
C VAL A 266 3.55 -25.67 -3.41
N ASP A 267 2.64 -26.63 -3.59
CA ASP A 267 3.03 -27.96 -4.04
C ASP A 267 3.69 -27.91 -5.45
N PRO A 268 4.66 -28.78 -5.75
CA PRO A 268 5.43 -28.67 -7.00
C PRO A 268 4.61 -28.77 -8.29
N THR A 269 3.50 -29.51 -8.29
CA THR A 269 2.67 -29.71 -9.49
C THR A 269 1.84 -28.47 -9.77
N THR A 270 1.20 -27.92 -8.73
CA THR A 270 0.48 -26.64 -8.80
C THR A 270 1.43 -25.52 -9.16
N LEU A 271 2.62 -25.47 -8.54
CA LEU A 271 3.65 -24.48 -8.81
C LEU A 271 4.02 -24.45 -10.30
N ALA A 272 4.38 -25.60 -10.88
CA ALA A 272 4.76 -25.68 -12.29
C ALA A 272 3.63 -25.24 -13.24
N SER A 273 2.39 -25.62 -12.92
CA SER A 273 1.22 -25.29 -13.74
C SER A 273 0.89 -23.79 -13.69
N LEU A 274 0.91 -23.20 -12.50
CA LEU A 274 0.65 -21.77 -12.31
C LEU A 274 1.79 -20.92 -12.86
N GLN A 275 3.05 -21.34 -12.73
CA GLN A 275 4.20 -20.62 -13.31
C GLN A 275 4.07 -20.50 -14.82
N ALA A 276 3.72 -21.59 -15.52
CA ALA A 276 3.52 -21.57 -16.96
C ALA A 276 2.38 -20.62 -17.35
N LEU A 277 1.25 -20.71 -16.65
CA LEU A 277 0.09 -19.85 -16.89
C LEU A 277 0.40 -18.37 -16.61
N LYS A 278 1.08 -18.07 -15.50
CA LYS A 278 1.45 -16.70 -15.08
C LYS A 278 2.28 -15.99 -16.15
N LYS A 279 3.32 -16.66 -16.65
CA LYS A 279 4.21 -16.12 -17.70
C LYS A 279 3.42 -15.73 -18.94
N THR A 280 2.55 -16.62 -19.43
CA THR A 280 1.74 -16.36 -20.63
C THR A 280 0.71 -15.26 -20.38
N LEU A 281 -0.06 -15.38 -19.31
CA LEU A 281 -1.19 -14.50 -19.03
C LEU A 281 -0.73 -13.08 -18.71
N TYR A 282 0.14 -12.92 -17.71
CA TYR A 282 0.53 -11.60 -17.24
C TYR A 282 1.61 -10.95 -18.10
N GLY A 283 2.43 -11.74 -18.80
CA GLY A 283 3.29 -11.22 -19.87
C GLY A 283 2.46 -10.64 -21.02
N GLY A 284 1.37 -11.34 -21.40
CA GLY A 284 0.41 -10.88 -22.41
C GLY A 284 -0.33 -9.61 -21.99
N LEU A 285 -0.91 -9.59 -20.78
CA LEU A 285 -1.63 -8.44 -20.24
C LEU A 285 -0.72 -7.21 -20.13
N THR A 286 0.50 -7.37 -19.61
CA THR A 286 1.47 -6.26 -19.51
C THR A 286 1.87 -5.74 -20.89
N SER A 287 1.99 -6.63 -21.89
CA SER A 287 2.28 -6.23 -23.28
C SER A 287 1.15 -5.38 -23.87
N VAL A 288 -0.11 -5.74 -23.61
CA VAL A 288 -1.28 -4.94 -24.03
C VAL A 288 -1.26 -3.58 -23.35
N SER A 289 -1.05 -3.54 -22.03
CA SER A 289 -0.94 -2.28 -21.28
C SER A 289 0.21 -1.40 -21.79
N ALA A 290 1.38 -1.97 -22.10
CA ALA A 290 2.50 -1.23 -22.66
C ALA A 290 2.15 -0.53 -23.99
N VAL A 291 1.39 -1.20 -24.87
CA VAL A 291 0.88 -0.58 -26.11
C VAL A 291 -0.13 0.53 -25.81
N GLN A 292 -0.97 0.37 -24.78
CA GLN A 292 -1.89 1.43 -24.35
C GLN A 292 -1.15 2.64 -23.76
N VAL A 293 -0.04 2.43 -23.04
CA VAL A 293 0.85 3.50 -22.55
C VAL A 293 1.49 4.25 -23.73
N LEU A 294 2.02 3.53 -24.72
CA LEU A 294 2.59 4.12 -25.93
C LEU A 294 1.56 4.97 -26.69
N SER A 295 0.30 4.51 -26.69
CA SER A 295 -0.83 5.21 -27.32
C SER A 295 -1.36 6.37 -26.48
N GLY A 296 -1.04 6.44 -25.19
CA GLY A 296 -1.50 7.46 -24.25
C GLY A 296 -2.85 7.18 -23.58
N ASN A 297 -3.35 5.94 -23.67
CA ASN A 297 -4.64 5.53 -23.11
C ASN A 297 -4.52 5.01 -21.66
N GLU A 298 -3.36 4.44 -21.30
CA GLU A 298 -3.05 3.92 -19.97
C GLU A 298 -1.89 4.66 -19.32
N GLU A 299 -1.85 4.60 -17.99
CA GLU A 299 -0.73 5.12 -17.19
C GLU A 299 0.38 4.06 -17.10
N PRO A 300 1.66 4.45 -17.24
CA PRO A 300 2.76 3.53 -16.99
C PRO A 300 2.82 3.11 -15.52
N LEU A 301 3.27 1.90 -15.26
CA LEU A 301 3.59 1.39 -13.93
C LEU A 301 5.08 1.12 -13.85
N VAL A 302 5.74 1.71 -12.85
CA VAL A 302 7.19 1.55 -12.62
C VAL A 302 7.41 1.03 -11.21
N GLN A 303 8.01 -0.15 -11.10
CA GLN A 303 8.39 -0.75 -9.83
C GLN A 303 9.78 -0.28 -9.39
N SER A 304 9.91 0.03 -8.11
CA SER A 304 11.17 0.36 -7.45
C SER A 304 11.16 -0.11 -6.00
N SER A 305 12.32 -0.06 -5.34
CA SER A 305 12.45 -0.42 -3.94
C SER A 305 13.40 0.53 -3.23
N VAL A 306 12.95 1.11 -2.13
CA VAL A 306 13.81 1.77 -1.15
C VAL A 306 14.46 0.69 -0.31
N GLN A 307 15.79 0.60 -0.35
CA GLN A 307 16.52 -0.41 0.39
C GLN A 307 16.52 -0.12 1.89
N GLY A 308 16.41 -1.16 2.73
CA GLY A 308 16.62 -1.04 4.18
C GLY A 308 18.10 -0.91 4.58
N SER A 309 19.02 -1.15 3.64
CA SER A 309 20.48 -1.03 3.85
C SER A 309 21.19 -0.48 2.60
N PRO A 310 21.93 0.65 2.70
CA PRO A 310 21.98 1.53 3.87
C PRO A 310 20.58 2.10 4.18
N ALA A 311 20.26 2.20 5.47
CA ALA A 311 18.95 2.63 5.95
C ALA A 311 18.63 4.06 5.47
N ALA A 312 17.39 4.31 5.04
CA ALA A 312 17.00 5.65 4.63
C ALA A 312 16.97 6.60 5.83
N VAL A 313 17.36 7.86 5.61
CA VAL A 313 17.38 8.89 6.66
C VAL A 313 16.56 10.10 6.23
N ASN A 314 15.70 10.56 7.14
CA ASN A 314 14.95 11.79 7.01
C ASN A 314 15.46 12.80 8.03
N TRP A 315 15.88 13.97 7.57
CA TRP A 315 16.13 15.14 8.41
C TRP A 315 14.98 16.12 8.19
N HIS A 316 14.30 16.51 9.26
CA HIS A 316 13.18 17.43 9.23
C HIS A 316 13.54 18.70 9.98
N TRP A 317 13.30 19.84 9.32
CA TRP A 317 13.43 21.17 9.91
C TRP A 317 12.08 21.88 9.86
N LYS A 318 11.70 22.50 10.96
CA LYS A 318 10.60 23.45 10.98
C LYS A 318 11.01 24.69 10.21
N ILE A 319 10.09 25.18 9.38
CA ILE A 319 10.25 26.45 8.68
C ILE A 319 9.67 27.55 9.58
N PRO A 320 10.49 28.49 10.09
CA PRO A 320 10.01 29.58 10.92
C PRO A 320 8.96 30.43 10.20
N ALA A 321 7.95 30.90 10.94
CA ALA A 321 6.84 31.66 10.38
C ALA A 321 7.29 32.93 9.63
N ASP A 322 8.34 33.60 10.11
CA ASP A 322 8.94 34.78 9.49
C ASP A 322 9.69 34.47 8.17
N LYS A 323 10.11 33.21 7.98
CA LYS A 323 10.78 32.75 6.76
C LYS A 323 9.82 32.12 5.74
N LEU A 324 8.59 31.80 6.13
CA LEU A 324 7.64 31.03 5.32
C LEU A 324 7.32 31.68 3.97
N ALA A 325 7.12 33.01 3.94
CA ALA A 325 6.83 33.73 2.69
C ALA A 325 8.01 33.69 1.72
N ALA A 326 9.24 33.89 2.23
CA ALA A 326 10.45 33.81 1.42
C ALA A 326 10.72 32.38 0.92
N PHE A 327 10.46 31.38 1.76
CA PHE A 327 10.54 29.98 1.39
C PHE A 327 9.55 29.63 0.27
N GLY A 328 8.29 30.03 0.40
CA GLY A 328 7.27 29.82 -0.63
C GLY A 328 7.63 30.47 -1.97
N ALA A 329 8.21 31.66 -1.95
CA ALA A 329 8.72 32.32 -3.15
C ALA A 329 9.87 31.54 -3.81
N ALA A 330 10.82 31.04 -3.00
CA ALA A 330 11.96 30.24 -3.47
C ALA A 330 11.54 28.85 -3.98
N ALA A 331 10.52 28.24 -3.39
CA ALA A 331 9.98 26.95 -3.81
C ALA A 331 9.39 26.99 -5.23
N HIS A 332 8.98 28.18 -5.72
CA HIS A 332 8.29 28.37 -7.00
C HIS A 332 7.08 27.45 -7.15
N LEU A 333 6.15 27.53 -6.20
CA LEU A 333 4.95 26.68 -6.22
C LEU A 333 4.13 26.91 -7.50
N PRO A 334 3.81 25.84 -8.26
CA PRO A 334 2.85 25.88 -9.35
C PRO A 334 1.48 26.42 -8.94
N ALA A 335 0.74 26.97 -9.90
CA ALA A 335 -0.62 27.43 -9.66
C ALA A 335 -1.50 26.29 -9.12
N GLY A 336 -2.31 26.60 -8.11
CA GLY A 336 -3.18 25.63 -7.44
C GLY A 336 -2.52 24.88 -6.27
N LEU A 337 -1.21 25.02 -6.07
CA LEU A 337 -0.51 24.47 -4.90
C LEU A 337 -0.23 25.57 -3.87
N THR A 338 -0.46 25.26 -2.60
CA THR A 338 -0.18 26.17 -1.47
C THR A 338 0.56 25.42 -0.37
N LEU A 339 1.52 26.07 0.30
CA LEU A 339 2.23 25.46 1.43
C LEU A 339 1.22 25.02 2.50
N SER A 340 1.39 23.80 3.00
CA SER A 340 0.54 23.23 4.03
C SER A 340 1.37 22.83 5.24
N THR A 341 0.71 22.72 6.38
CA THR A 341 1.27 22.09 7.56
C THR A 341 1.00 20.58 7.53
N VAL A 342 1.80 19.83 8.28
CA VAL A 342 1.61 18.38 8.50
C VAL A 342 2.10 18.01 9.90
N ARG A 343 1.45 17.02 10.52
CA ARG A 343 1.99 16.30 11.70
C ARG A 343 2.87 15.17 11.21
N LEU A 344 4.12 15.11 11.64
CA LEU A 344 5.02 14.08 11.14
C LEU A 344 4.79 12.75 11.89
N GLN A 345 4.67 12.77 13.22
CA GLN A 345 4.53 11.57 14.06
C GLN A 345 3.28 11.55 14.92
N ASP A 346 2.83 10.34 15.26
CA ASP A 346 1.73 10.14 16.20
C ASP A 346 2.10 10.76 17.56
N GLY A 347 1.15 11.46 18.18
CA GLY A 347 1.36 12.26 19.39
C GLY A 347 1.77 13.71 19.15
N ASP A 348 2.02 14.13 17.91
CA ASP A 348 2.21 15.55 17.58
C ASP A 348 0.95 16.37 17.91
N ALA A 349 1.10 17.32 18.83
CA ALA A 349 -0.01 18.18 19.27
C ALA A 349 -0.46 19.18 18.18
N VAL A 350 0.47 19.63 17.33
CA VAL A 350 0.23 20.63 16.28
C VAL A 350 0.89 20.23 14.98
N ALA A 351 0.25 20.56 13.86
CA ALA A 351 0.86 20.49 12.53
C ALA A 351 1.77 21.70 12.32
N ASP A 352 2.88 21.52 11.61
CA ASP A 352 3.87 22.57 11.33
C ASP A 352 4.27 22.57 9.84
N HIS A 353 4.94 23.64 9.39
CA HIS A 353 5.57 23.68 8.08
C HIS A 353 6.97 23.08 8.14
N TRP A 354 7.25 22.14 7.25
CA TRP A 354 8.49 21.36 7.28
C TRP A 354 9.25 21.44 5.96
N LEU A 355 10.58 21.55 6.08
CA LEU A 355 11.53 21.16 5.06
C LEU A 355 12.08 19.78 5.45
N THR A 356 12.08 18.84 4.52
CA THR A 356 12.61 17.49 4.73
C THR A 356 13.67 17.18 3.70
N LEU A 357 14.86 16.79 4.16
CA LEU A 357 15.84 16.08 3.34
C LEU A 357 15.67 14.59 3.59
N ASN A 358 15.46 13.81 2.53
CA ASN A 358 15.45 12.37 2.59
C ASN A 358 16.60 11.81 1.73
N VAL A 359 17.40 10.91 2.31
CA VAL A 359 18.47 10.19 1.59
C VAL A 359 18.23 8.70 1.71
N HIS A 360 18.24 8.02 0.57
CA HIS A 360 17.95 6.60 0.49
C HIS A 360 18.67 5.94 -0.69
N ALA A 361 18.71 4.62 -0.69
CA ALA A 361 19.17 3.82 -1.81
C ALA A 361 17.96 3.20 -2.53
N ASP A 362 17.95 3.30 -3.85
CA ASP A 362 16.87 2.82 -4.72
C ASP A 362 17.36 1.60 -5.49
N THR A 363 16.47 0.65 -5.78
CA THR A 363 16.65 -0.37 -6.82
C THR A 363 15.40 -0.49 -7.70
N GLY A 364 15.50 -1.19 -8.83
CA GLY A 364 14.42 -1.35 -9.82
C GLY A 364 14.68 -0.54 -11.09
N ALA A 365 13.78 0.38 -11.43
CA ALA A 365 13.92 1.23 -12.63
C ALA A 365 15.20 2.08 -12.66
N SER A 366 15.77 2.35 -11.49
CA SER A 366 17.06 2.97 -11.29
C SER A 366 17.74 2.34 -10.07
N SER A 367 19.07 2.41 -10.01
CA SER A 367 19.83 1.82 -8.91
C SER A 367 20.92 2.76 -8.40
N GLY A 368 20.88 3.05 -7.10
CA GLY A 368 21.88 3.87 -6.40
C GLY A 368 21.27 4.85 -5.41
N LEU A 369 22.10 5.78 -4.91
CA LEU A 369 21.68 6.72 -3.88
C LEU A 369 20.88 7.89 -4.47
N ARG A 370 19.81 8.29 -3.78
CA ARG A 370 19.01 9.48 -4.06
C ARG A 370 18.94 10.38 -2.83
N ALA A 371 19.00 11.68 -3.06
CA ALA A 371 18.79 12.72 -2.06
C ALA A 371 17.70 13.67 -2.55
N GLU A 372 16.67 13.86 -1.72
CA GLU A 372 15.51 14.67 -2.05
C GLU A 372 15.21 15.70 -0.96
N TRP A 373 15.15 16.97 -1.35
CA TRP A 373 14.56 18.03 -0.54
C TRP A 373 13.09 18.17 -0.90
N SER A 374 12.24 18.17 0.12
CA SER A 374 10.80 18.26 -0.06
C SER A 374 10.13 19.10 1.03
N THR A 375 8.93 19.56 0.73
CA THR A 375 8.00 20.18 1.67
C THR A 375 6.59 19.67 1.41
N TYR A 376 5.60 20.24 2.09
CA TYR A 376 4.22 19.80 2.03
C TYR A 376 3.33 20.92 1.50
N VAL A 377 2.43 20.55 0.60
CA VAL A 377 1.48 21.45 -0.05
C VAL A 377 0.08 20.85 -0.02
N THR A 378 -0.94 21.69 -0.19
CA THR A 378 -2.29 21.25 -0.55
C THR A 378 -2.60 21.67 -1.98
N ASP A 379 -3.27 20.77 -2.71
CA ASP A 379 -3.83 21.00 -4.05
C ASP A 379 -5.32 21.41 -3.99
N GLY A 380 -5.84 21.69 -2.79
CA GLY A 380 -7.25 21.96 -2.52
C GLY A 380 -8.11 20.71 -2.29
N VAL A 381 -7.58 19.52 -2.55
CA VAL A 381 -8.24 18.23 -2.30
C VAL A 381 -7.60 17.51 -1.11
N GLY A 382 -6.27 17.49 -1.03
CA GLY A 382 -5.56 16.81 0.04
C GLY A 382 -4.14 17.30 0.22
N LEU A 383 -3.51 16.80 1.29
CA LEU A 383 -2.09 17.02 1.56
C LEU A 383 -1.23 16.25 0.55
N ARG A 384 -0.16 16.87 0.10
CA ARG A 384 0.75 16.37 -0.94
C ARG A 384 2.19 16.65 -0.57
N LYS A 385 3.08 15.77 -0.97
CA LYS A 385 4.53 16.00 -0.92
C LYS A 385 4.93 16.82 -2.15
N PHE A 386 5.75 17.84 -1.94
CA PHE A 386 6.28 18.71 -2.99
C PHE A 386 7.80 18.58 -3.02
N VAL A 387 8.32 18.00 -4.09
CA VAL A 387 9.75 17.80 -4.35
C VAL A 387 10.35 19.12 -4.82
N LEU A 388 11.20 19.71 -3.98
CA LEU A 388 11.91 20.95 -4.24
C LEU A 388 13.16 20.71 -5.08
N GLU A 389 13.88 19.64 -4.76
CA GLU A 389 15.11 19.28 -5.44
C GLU A 389 15.36 17.79 -5.27
N SER A 390 15.83 17.15 -6.34
CA SER A 390 16.23 15.74 -6.34
C SER A 390 17.62 15.63 -6.96
N ARG A 391 18.48 14.85 -6.33
CA ARG A 391 19.83 14.49 -6.81
C ARG A 391 19.97 12.98 -6.74
N ALA A 392 20.56 12.38 -7.76
CA ALA A 392 20.80 10.94 -7.82
C ALA A 392 22.27 10.65 -8.12
N GLY A 393 22.81 9.60 -7.51
CA GLY A 393 24.16 9.06 -7.78
C GLY A 393 24.27 8.30 -9.10
N TYR A 394 23.22 8.35 -9.93
CA TYR A 394 23.06 7.66 -11.19
C TYR A 394 22.37 8.60 -12.21
N ARG A 395 22.30 8.20 -13.48
CA ARG A 395 21.54 8.96 -14.47
C ARG A 395 20.04 8.83 -14.21
N SER A 396 19.39 9.93 -13.84
CA SER A 396 17.95 9.93 -13.52
C SER A 396 17.11 10.55 -14.64
N LEU A 397 15.86 10.06 -14.73
CA LEU A 397 14.78 10.65 -15.52
C LEU A 397 13.78 11.29 -14.56
N ASP A 398 13.96 12.59 -14.30
CA ASP A 398 13.07 13.37 -13.43
C ASP A 398 12.34 14.43 -14.26
N PRO A 399 11.09 14.81 -13.95
CA PRO A 399 10.31 15.70 -14.82
C PRO A 399 10.86 17.13 -14.88
N VAL A 400 11.63 17.58 -13.88
CA VAL A 400 12.25 18.90 -13.85
C VAL A 400 13.51 18.93 -14.71
N ASN A 401 14.37 17.93 -14.54
CA ASN A 401 15.60 17.75 -15.29
C ASN A 401 15.54 16.38 -15.98
N LEU A 402 14.93 16.37 -17.17
CA LEU A 402 14.58 15.15 -17.91
C LEU A 402 15.70 14.13 -17.99
N PHE A 403 16.95 14.57 -18.13
CA PHE A 403 18.11 13.70 -17.97
C PHE A 403 19.13 14.41 -17.10
N SER A 404 19.37 13.87 -15.91
CA SER A 404 20.39 14.39 -14.99
C SER A 404 21.60 13.47 -14.98
N ASP A 405 22.79 14.05 -15.06
CA ASP A 405 24.03 13.31 -14.83
C ASP A 405 24.18 12.92 -13.35
N PRO A 406 24.92 11.84 -13.04
CA PRO A 406 25.17 11.43 -11.67
C PRO A 406 25.75 12.57 -10.82
N TYR A 407 25.19 12.73 -9.62
CA TYR A 407 25.62 13.68 -8.61
C TYR A 407 26.41 12.98 -7.51
N PRO A 408 27.49 13.57 -6.96
CA PRO A 408 28.25 12.93 -5.89
C PRO A 408 27.40 12.84 -4.62
N ILE A 409 27.03 11.62 -4.26
CA ILE A 409 26.31 11.28 -3.03
C ILE A 409 27.05 10.10 -2.40
N ALA A 410 27.38 10.24 -1.11
CA ALA A 410 27.86 9.13 -0.30
C ALA A 410 26.98 9.01 0.93
N HIS A 411 26.58 7.78 1.24
CA HIS A 411 25.75 7.47 2.38
C HIS A 411 26.20 6.11 2.92
N THR A 412 26.66 6.10 4.16
CA THR A 412 27.30 4.93 4.77
C THR A 412 26.77 4.70 6.17
N VAL A 413 26.61 3.43 6.52
CA VAL A 413 26.28 2.97 7.87
C VAL A 413 27.35 1.95 8.24
N GLY A 414 28.11 2.19 9.31
CA GLY A 414 29.20 1.29 9.67
C GLY A 414 29.86 1.61 11.00
N PRO A 415 30.72 0.71 11.50
CA PRO A 415 31.36 0.87 12.80
C PRO A 415 32.42 1.97 12.77
N VAL A 416 32.34 2.91 13.70
CA VAL A 416 33.34 3.96 13.95
C VAL A 416 33.56 4.06 15.45
N ALA A 417 34.79 3.76 15.89
CA ALA A 417 35.20 3.83 17.30
C ALA A 417 34.31 3.03 18.30
N GLY A 418 33.62 1.98 17.81
CA GLY A 418 32.74 1.13 18.62
C GLY A 418 31.25 1.39 18.44
N ASP A 419 30.87 2.53 17.85
CA ASP A 419 29.49 2.87 17.54
C ASP A 419 29.16 2.56 16.07
N THR A 420 27.90 2.23 15.77
CA THR A 420 27.41 2.23 14.38
C THR A 420 27.09 3.67 14.00
N VAL A 421 27.85 4.27 13.09
CA VAL A 421 27.67 5.66 12.66
C VAL A 421 27.03 5.70 11.28
N VAL A 422 26.07 6.62 11.12
CA VAL A 422 25.53 7.01 9.82
C VAL A 422 26.25 8.28 9.37
N ALA A 423 26.86 8.25 8.19
CA ALA A 423 27.50 9.39 7.57
C ALA A 423 26.98 9.63 6.16
N THR A 424 26.60 10.87 5.87
CA THR A 424 26.01 11.31 4.61
C THR A 424 26.75 12.53 4.07
N SER A 425 27.06 12.54 2.78
CA SER A 425 27.54 13.72 2.07
C SER A 425 26.88 13.83 0.70
N ILE A 426 26.39 15.03 0.35
CA ILE A 426 25.77 15.33 -0.94
C ILE A 426 26.48 16.55 -1.52
N GLY A 427 27.11 16.40 -2.68
CA GLY A 427 27.83 17.49 -3.33
C GLY A 427 29.27 17.64 -2.84
N SER A 428 29.91 18.73 -3.26
CA SER A 428 31.24 19.13 -2.81
C SER A 428 31.35 20.65 -2.70
N GLY A 429 32.25 21.15 -1.87
CA GLY A 429 32.47 22.59 -1.69
C GLY A 429 31.43 23.29 -0.82
N PRO A 430 31.30 24.63 -0.92
CA PRO A 430 30.47 25.44 0.00
C PRO A 430 28.97 25.15 -0.06
N THR A 431 28.48 24.50 -1.12
CA THR A 431 27.07 24.17 -1.30
C THR A 431 26.72 22.73 -0.90
N ALA A 432 27.70 21.99 -0.38
CA ALA A 432 27.49 20.59 0.00
C ALA A 432 26.66 20.47 1.28
N PHE A 433 25.95 19.36 1.39
CA PHE A 433 25.38 18.89 2.64
C PHE A 433 26.25 17.79 3.22
N SER A 434 26.49 17.81 4.52
CA SER A 434 27.08 16.70 5.26
C SER A 434 26.37 16.49 6.60
N SER A 435 26.20 15.22 6.97
CA SER A 435 25.64 14.82 8.26
C SER A 435 26.38 13.61 8.82
N SER A 436 26.54 13.56 10.15
CA SER A 436 27.06 12.39 10.87
C SER A 436 26.41 12.25 12.25
N PHE A 437 26.05 11.03 12.63
CA PHE A 437 25.51 10.71 13.95
C PHE A 437 25.68 9.22 14.29
N ALA A 438 25.72 8.89 15.58
CA ALA A 438 25.63 7.51 16.05
C ALA A 438 24.18 7.00 15.89
N LEU A 439 24.02 5.84 15.26
CA LEU A 439 22.73 5.18 15.08
C LEU A 439 22.33 4.52 16.41
N PRO A 440 21.26 4.97 17.07
CA PRO A 440 20.82 4.33 18.31
C PRO A 440 20.29 2.92 18.04
N GLU A 441 20.36 2.07 19.07
CA GLU A 441 19.70 0.77 19.04
C GLU A 441 18.18 0.97 18.89
N ALA A 442 17.55 0.17 18.04
CA ALA A 442 16.10 0.26 17.86
C ALA A 442 15.40 -0.35 19.07
N GLY A 443 14.49 0.41 19.67
CA GLY A 443 13.64 -0.05 20.75
C GLY A 443 12.61 1.00 21.17
N PRO A 444 11.76 0.69 22.17
CA PRO A 444 10.60 1.51 22.52
C PRO A 444 10.91 2.97 22.86
N SER A 445 12.11 3.26 23.39
CA SER A 445 12.53 4.63 23.74
C SER A 445 12.97 5.48 22.55
N THR A 446 13.28 4.85 21.42
CA THR A 446 13.71 5.51 20.17
C THR A 446 12.70 5.35 19.06
N GLU A 447 11.62 4.59 19.30
CA GLU A 447 10.63 4.27 18.30
C GLU A 447 9.71 5.47 18.05
N VAL A 448 9.53 5.82 16.78
CA VAL A 448 8.61 6.87 16.35
C VAL A 448 7.69 6.35 15.27
N VAL A 449 6.38 6.51 15.48
CA VAL A 449 5.38 6.09 14.52
C VAL A 449 4.99 7.31 13.68
N ALA A 450 5.22 7.23 12.36
CA ALA A 450 4.84 8.32 11.47
C ALA A 450 3.31 8.42 11.35
N THR A 451 2.77 9.64 11.31
CA THR A 451 1.32 9.82 11.14
C THR A 451 0.90 9.29 9.77
N ARG A 452 -0.33 8.78 9.72
CA ARG A 452 -1.00 8.44 8.45
C ARG A 452 -1.18 9.62 7.50
N GLU A 453 -1.23 10.84 8.06
CA GLU A 453 -1.29 12.09 7.30
C GLU A 453 0.02 12.33 6.53
N TRP A 454 1.17 12.16 7.20
CA TRP A 454 2.48 12.27 6.58
C TRP A 454 2.71 11.19 5.53
N VAL A 455 2.38 9.93 5.84
CA VAL A 455 2.48 8.82 4.88
C VAL A 455 1.62 9.09 3.64
N GLY A 456 0.35 9.46 3.84
CA GLY A 456 -0.58 9.74 2.75
C GLY A 456 -0.24 10.98 1.91
N SER A 457 0.62 11.88 2.41
CA SER A 457 1.11 13.00 1.61
C SER A 457 1.93 12.56 0.40
N SER A 458 2.54 11.37 0.45
CA SER A 458 3.34 10.81 -0.65
C SER A 458 2.51 10.13 -1.74
N ASP A 459 1.20 9.92 -1.54
CA ASP A 459 0.31 9.35 -2.56
C ASP A 459 0.37 10.10 -3.90
N LEU A 460 0.59 11.42 -3.82
CA LEU A 460 0.83 12.28 -4.96
C LEU A 460 2.01 13.21 -4.65
N ARG A 461 3.08 13.06 -5.44
CA ARG A 461 4.32 13.83 -5.31
C ARG A 461 4.40 14.84 -6.45
N TYR A 462 4.28 16.11 -6.12
CA TYR A 462 4.43 17.19 -7.09
C TYR A 462 5.88 17.62 -7.21
N TRP A 463 6.32 17.86 -8.43
CA TRP A 463 7.61 18.45 -8.75
C TRP A 463 7.47 19.95 -8.98
N ARG A 464 8.58 20.68 -8.92
CA ARG A 464 8.58 22.16 -9.07
C ARG A 464 7.98 22.69 -10.36
N ASN A 465 7.94 21.89 -11.42
CA ASN A 465 7.30 22.26 -12.68
C ASN A 465 5.79 21.90 -12.74
N GLY A 466 5.22 21.39 -11.65
CA GLY A 466 3.82 21.00 -11.55
C GLY A 466 3.50 19.60 -12.06
N VAL A 467 4.46 18.87 -12.60
CA VAL A 467 4.28 17.44 -12.90
C VAL A 467 4.15 16.66 -11.60
N ALA A 468 3.29 15.65 -11.56
CA ALA A 468 3.05 14.85 -10.37
C ALA A 468 3.24 13.36 -10.63
N ASP A 469 3.89 12.66 -9.72
CA ASP A 469 3.89 11.20 -9.67
C ASP A 469 2.81 10.73 -8.71
N ARG A 470 2.21 9.57 -8.99
CA ARG A 470 1.33 8.89 -8.04
C ARG A 470 2.02 7.64 -7.52
N GLU A 471 2.05 7.48 -6.20
CA GLU A 471 2.76 6.38 -5.56
C GLU A 471 1.82 5.39 -4.89
N PHE A 472 2.29 4.15 -4.89
CA PHE A 472 1.76 3.04 -4.15
C PHE A 472 2.94 2.32 -3.50
N TYR A 473 2.76 1.82 -2.29
CA TYR A 473 3.84 1.32 -1.44
C TYR A 473 3.35 0.17 -0.57
N GLU A 474 4.25 -0.71 -0.18
CA GLU A 474 3.94 -1.68 0.88
C GLU A 474 3.63 -0.99 2.19
N SER A 475 2.92 -1.69 3.08
CA SER A 475 2.55 -1.13 4.38
C SER A 475 3.74 -0.83 5.28
N SER A 476 4.97 -1.27 4.96
CA SER A 476 6.18 -0.96 5.72
C SER A 476 6.47 0.54 5.86
N VAL A 477 5.88 1.40 5.02
CA VAL A 477 5.90 2.85 5.26
C VAL A 477 5.24 3.26 6.58
N LEU A 478 4.31 2.44 7.07
CA LEU A 478 3.61 2.58 8.35
C LEU A 478 4.42 2.02 9.51
N ASP A 479 5.50 1.28 9.26
CA ASP A 479 6.34 0.73 10.29
C ASP A 479 6.99 1.85 11.11
N PRO A 480 7.17 1.63 12.41
CA PRO A 480 7.89 2.57 13.25
C PRO A 480 9.31 2.83 12.75
N LYS A 481 9.75 4.08 12.84
CA LYS A 481 11.10 4.53 12.50
C LYS A 481 11.94 4.64 13.77
N THR A 482 13.26 4.72 13.60
CA THR A 482 14.17 5.01 14.71
C THR A 482 14.43 6.52 14.77
N SER A 483 14.04 7.16 15.87
CA SER A 483 14.34 8.55 16.18
C SER A 483 15.78 8.71 16.68
N VAL A 484 16.44 9.77 16.22
CA VAL A 484 17.78 10.18 16.64
C VAL A 484 17.66 11.54 17.32
N ASP A 485 18.31 11.70 18.48
CA ASP A 485 18.38 12.99 19.17
C ASP A 485 19.03 14.03 18.25
N PRO A 486 18.32 15.09 17.83
CA PRO A 486 18.87 16.09 16.92
C PRO A 486 20.10 16.81 17.47
N ALA A 487 20.26 16.89 18.80
CA ALA A 487 21.44 17.49 19.42
C ALA A 487 22.72 16.65 19.23
N ALA A 488 22.57 15.35 18.95
CA ALA A 488 23.68 14.44 18.65
C ALA A 488 24.04 14.40 17.15
N VAL A 489 23.33 15.14 16.30
CA VAL A 489 23.53 15.14 14.85
C VAL A 489 24.44 16.29 14.44
N SER A 490 25.61 15.96 13.91
CA SER A 490 26.49 16.95 13.29
C SER A 490 26.02 17.21 11.87
N VAL A 491 25.56 18.44 11.56
CA VAL A 491 25.13 18.84 10.22
C VAL A 491 25.91 20.05 9.73
N THR A 492 26.31 20.04 8.46
CA THR A 492 26.69 21.24 7.70
C THR A 492 25.84 21.27 6.44
N ASP A 493 24.98 22.27 6.30
CA ASP A 493 24.09 22.40 5.15
C ASP A 493 24.39 23.67 4.35
N GLY A 494 25.16 23.50 3.27
CA GLY A 494 25.44 24.54 2.28
C GLY A 494 24.36 24.67 1.20
N SER A 495 23.30 23.83 1.23
CA SER A 495 22.25 23.90 0.23
C SER A 495 21.54 25.25 0.26
N VAL A 496 20.88 25.62 -0.84
CA VAL A 496 20.07 26.85 -0.90
C VAL A 496 18.92 26.85 0.10
N TRP A 497 18.54 25.68 0.61
CA TRP A 497 17.41 25.50 1.51
C TRP A 497 17.76 25.84 2.98
N SER A 498 19.05 25.81 3.35
CA SER A 498 19.49 26.12 4.72
C SER A 498 19.20 27.57 5.14
N ALA A 499 19.05 28.48 4.17
CA ALA A 499 18.64 29.86 4.41
C ALA A 499 17.27 29.97 5.11
N PHE A 500 16.40 28.97 4.94
CA PHE A 500 15.01 29.00 5.40
C PHE A 500 14.77 28.31 6.73
N VAL A 501 15.77 27.65 7.30
CA VAL A 501 15.62 26.79 8.49
C VAL A 501 16.68 27.09 9.55
N GLY A 502 16.63 26.35 10.68
CA GLY A 502 17.68 26.34 11.69
C GLY A 502 18.90 25.52 11.25
N ALA A 503 20.05 25.73 11.91
CA ALA A 503 21.29 25.01 11.60
C ALA A 503 21.24 23.52 11.96
N THR A 504 20.44 23.16 12.97
CA THR A 504 20.19 21.79 13.39
C THR A 504 18.79 21.35 12.98
N PRO A 505 18.59 20.09 12.57
CA PRO A 505 17.26 19.54 12.35
C PRO A 505 16.45 19.56 13.64
N ASP A 506 15.12 19.66 13.50
CA ASP A 506 14.19 19.50 14.62
C ASP A 506 13.92 18.02 14.89
N ARG A 507 14.03 17.16 13.86
CA ARG A 507 13.88 15.71 13.96
C ARG A 507 14.77 14.99 12.96
N VAL A 508 15.28 13.83 13.36
CA VAL A 508 16.00 12.92 12.46
C VAL A 508 15.48 11.51 12.66
N TRP A 509 15.05 10.89 11.57
CA TRP A 509 14.49 9.54 11.57
C TRP A 509 15.28 8.63 10.64
N VAL A 510 15.45 7.38 11.07
CA VAL A 510 16.08 6.32 10.28
C VAL A 510 15.05 5.23 10.01
N ASP A 511 14.84 4.92 8.74
CA ASP A 511 13.98 3.84 8.27
C ASP A 511 14.82 2.62 7.87
N ARG A 512 14.53 1.49 8.52
CA ARG A 512 15.29 0.23 8.37
C ARG A 512 14.52 -0.85 7.61
N SER A 513 13.21 -0.70 7.43
CA SER A 513 12.37 -1.78 6.90
C SER A 513 12.53 -1.96 5.40
N GLY A 514 13.02 -0.94 4.69
CA GLY A 514 12.91 -0.89 3.23
C GLY A 514 11.44 -0.83 2.79
N THR A 515 11.20 -0.43 1.54
CA THR A 515 9.84 -0.30 1.03
C THR A 515 9.83 -0.54 -0.47
N ASP A 516 9.09 -1.53 -0.92
CA ASP A 516 8.80 -1.68 -2.35
C ASP A 516 7.67 -0.74 -2.76
N THR A 517 7.83 -0.12 -3.93
CA THR A 517 6.95 0.91 -4.44
C THR A 517 6.58 0.68 -5.90
N VAL A 518 5.39 1.16 -6.27
CA VAL A 518 4.90 1.22 -7.64
C VAL A 518 4.48 2.65 -7.92
N THR A 519 5.04 3.23 -8.98
CA THR A 519 4.80 4.61 -9.37
C THR A 519 4.06 4.68 -10.69
N ASN A 520 3.03 5.53 -10.76
CA ASN A 520 2.56 6.08 -12.03
C ASN A 520 3.31 7.41 -12.27
N PRO A 521 4.42 7.40 -13.02
CA PRO A 521 5.22 8.60 -13.21
C PRO A 521 4.49 9.62 -14.09
N TRP A 522 4.59 10.88 -13.71
CA TRP A 522 4.03 12.04 -14.42
C TRP A 522 2.53 11.86 -14.68
N PHE A 523 1.84 11.30 -13.68
CA PHE A 523 0.43 10.94 -13.66
C PHE A 523 -0.50 12.04 -14.20
N ASN A 524 -0.27 13.29 -13.81
CA ASN A 524 -1.12 14.41 -14.22
C ASN A 524 -0.91 14.89 -15.68
N LEU A 525 -0.06 14.21 -16.45
CA LEU A 525 0.08 14.44 -17.89
C LEU A 525 -0.80 13.51 -18.75
N LYS A 526 -1.66 12.67 -18.14
CA LYS A 526 -2.57 11.81 -18.91
C LYS A 526 -3.52 12.64 -19.77
N GLY A 527 -3.69 12.26 -21.04
CA GLY A 527 -4.65 12.89 -21.95
C GLY A 527 -4.23 14.26 -22.52
N LEU A 528 -3.06 14.76 -22.11
CA LEU A 528 -2.31 15.80 -22.83
C LEU A 528 -1.40 15.13 -23.86
#